data_AF-A0A973JH68-F1
#
_entry.id   AF-A0A973JH68-F1
#
_cell.length_a   1.000
_cell.length_b   1.000
_cell.length_c   1.000
_cell.angle_alpha   90.00
_cell.angle_beta   90.00
_cell.angle_gamma   90.00
#
_symmetry.space_group_name_H-M   'P 1'
#
loop_
_entity.id
_entity.type
_entity.pdbx_description
1 polymer ?
#
loop_
_entity_poly.entity_id
_entity_poly.type
_entity_poly.pdbx_seq_one_letter_code
_entity_poly.pdbx_strand_id
1 'polypeptide(L)'
;MSTTPLITAELVALDIVASDRDAATRQLIDLLAASGRVTDADGFHADVRAREAQMATGMPGGIGLPHARSEHVTVPSLAVGRVPAGVDFGAPDGPATLVFLIAAPA
;
A
#
# COMPACT_ATOMS: atom_id res chain seq x y z
N MET A 1 -7.41 23.14 5.22
CA MET A 1 -7.26 21.67 5.34
C MET A 1 -7.84 21.06 4.06
N SER A 2 -7.15 20.10 3.43
CA SER A 2 -7.64 19.46 2.21
C SER A 2 -9.00 18.79 2.47
N THR A 3 -9.98 19.00 1.60
CA THR A 3 -11.31 18.40 1.66
C THR A 3 -11.38 17.05 0.95
N THR A 4 -10.30 16.64 0.28
CA THR A 4 -10.24 15.37 -0.44
C THR A 4 -10.26 14.20 0.54
N PRO A 5 -11.18 13.24 0.40
CA PRO A 5 -11.22 12.05 1.24
C PRO A 5 -9.91 11.25 1.16
N LEU A 6 -9.44 10.71 2.29
CA LEU A 6 -8.26 9.85 2.34
C LEU A 6 -8.45 8.56 1.52
N ILE A 7 -9.68 8.04 1.49
CA ILE A 7 -10.04 6.82 0.77
C ILE A 7 -11.34 7.03 0.01
N THR A 8 -11.44 6.40 -1.16
CA THR A 8 -12.67 6.28 -1.95
C THR A 8 -12.81 4.82 -2.39
N ALA A 9 -13.97 4.45 -2.94
CA ALA A 9 -14.22 3.06 -3.37
C ALA A 9 -13.22 2.59 -4.45
N GLU A 10 -12.74 3.51 -5.30
CA GLU A 10 -11.76 3.24 -6.35
C GLU A 10 -10.37 2.89 -5.81
N LEU A 11 -10.09 3.16 -4.53
CA LEU A 11 -8.83 2.81 -3.87
C LEU A 11 -8.92 1.48 -3.10
N VAL A 12 -9.97 0.70 -3.34
CA VAL A 12 -10.21 -0.59 -2.72
C VAL A 12 -10.19 -1.69 -3.78
N ALA A 13 -9.26 -2.64 -3.65
CA ALA A 13 -9.20 -3.85 -4.45
C ALA A 13 -9.54 -5.08 -3.60
N LEU A 14 -10.56 -5.84 -3.98
CA LEU A 14 -11.04 -6.99 -3.20
C LEU A 14 -10.40 -8.33 -3.60
N ASP A 15 -9.79 -8.39 -4.78
CA ASP A 15 -9.28 -9.62 -5.38
C ASP A 15 -7.85 -9.42 -5.92
N ILE A 16 -6.93 -8.98 -5.05
CA ILE A 16 -5.52 -8.87 -5.43
C ILE A 16 -4.92 -10.28 -5.57
N VAL A 17 -4.33 -10.52 -6.73
CA VAL A 17 -3.49 -11.70 -6.99
C VAL A 17 -2.05 -11.24 -6.96
N ALA A 18 -1.31 -11.61 -5.92
CA ALA A 18 0.09 -11.23 -5.72
C ALA A 18 0.89 -12.41 -5.16
N SER A 19 2.13 -12.56 -5.63
CA SER A 19 3.07 -13.59 -5.16
C SER A 19 3.79 -13.19 -3.87
N ASP A 20 3.91 -11.90 -3.60
CA ASP A 20 4.72 -11.33 -2.53
C ASP A 20 4.23 -9.92 -2.17
N ARG A 21 4.86 -9.32 -1.15
CA ARG A 21 4.53 -7.98 -0.64
C ARG A 21 4.75 -6.88 -1.65
N ASP A 22 5.76 -7.00 -2.51
CA ASP A 22 6.10 -6.02 -3.55
C ASP A 22 4.98 -5.97 -4.58
N ALA A 23 4.58 -7.14 -5.11
CA ALA A 23 3.49 -7.27 -6.07
C ALA A 23 2.15 -6.78 -5.51
N ALA A 24 1.86 -7.08 -4.24
CA ALA A 24 0.64 -6.60 -3.57
C ALA A 24 0.65 -5.07 -3.40
N THR A 25 1.79 -4.51 -2.97
CA THR A 25 1.98 -3.07 -2.78
C THR A 25 1.88 -2.33 -4.12
N ARG A 26 2.51 -2.85 -5.17
CA ARG A 26 2.49 -2.25 -6.51
C ARG A 26 1.07 -2.07 -7.03
N GLN A 27 0.22 -3.08 -6.91
CA GLN A 27 -1.18 -2.98 -7.37
C GLN A 27 -1.95 -1.87 -6.65
N LEU A 28 -1.70 -1.67 -5.35
CA LEU A 28 -2.32 -0.57 -4.60
C LEU A 28 -1.76 0.80 -5.01
N ILE A 29 -0.47 0.89 -5.32
CA ILE A 29 0.14 2.10 -5.88
C ILE A 29 -0.47 2.45 -7.24
N ASP A 30 -0.71 1.45 -8.09
CA ASP A 30 -1.33 1.68 -9.40
C ASP A 30 -2.75 2.26 -9.27
N LEU A 31 -3.53 1.88 -8.23
CA LEU A 31 -4.82 2.53 -7.93
C LEU A 31 -4.66 4.00 -7.53
N LEU A 32 -3.64 4.31 -6.71
CA LEU A 32 -3.34 5.69 -6.31
C LEU A 32 -2.89 6.54 -7.50
N ALA A 33 -2.11 5.97 -8.42
CA ALA A 33 -1.69 6.65 -9.65
C ALA A 33 -2.87 6.86 -10.59
N ALA A 34 -3.71 5.84 -10.81
CA ALA A 34 -4.91 5.93 -11.65
C ALA A 34 -5.93 6.96 -11.15
N SER A 35 -5.96 7.23 -9.84
CA SER A 35 -6.79 8.25 -9.21
C SER A 35 -6.12 9.63 -9.10
N GLY A 36 -4.91 9.81 -9.64
CA GLY A 36 -4.18 11.07 -9.65
C GLY A 36 -3.59 11.49 -8.30
N ARG A 37 -3.50 10.56 -7.33
CA ARG A 37 -2.96 10.80 -5.98
C ARG A 37 -1.45 10.56 -5.90
N VAL A 38 -0.89 9.84 -6.87
CA VAL A 38 0.54 9.58 -7.06
C VAL A 38 0.93 10.02 -8.47
N THR A 39 2.03 10.77 -8.59
CA THR A 39 2.54 11.30 -9.87
C THR A 39 3.57 10.40 -10.53
N ASP A 40 4.26 9.57 -9.75
CA ASP A 40 5.21 8.56 -10.22
C ASP A 40 5.06 7.28 -9.40
N ALA A 41 4.46 6.26 -10.03
CA ALA A 41 4.20 4.98 -9.39
C ALA A 41 5.50 4.20 -9.07
N ASP A 42 6.49 4.26 -9.96
CA ASP A 42 7.74 3.52 -9.77
C ASP A 42 8.62 4.18 -8.71
N GLY A 43 8.67 5.51 -8.71
CA GLY A 43 9.30 6.29 -7.65
C GLY A 43 8.67 6.02 -6.27
N PHE A 44 7.34 6.16 -6.16
CA PHE A 44 6.66 5.87 -4.88
C PHE A 44 6.83 4.42 -4.44
N HIS A 45 6.82 3.47 -5.39
CA HIS A 45 7.06 2.07 -5.07
C HIS A 45 8.48 1.84 -4.55
N ALA A 46 9.49 2.51 -5.11
CA ALA A 46 10.86 2.45 -4.59
C ALA A 46 10.94 2.98 -3.15
N ASP A 47 10.27 4.08 -2.82
CA ASP A 47 10.24 4.64 -1.46
C ASP A 47 9.61 3.69 -0.45
N VAL A 48 8.47 3.08 -0.81
CA VAL A 48 7.79 2.11 0.05
C VAL A 48 8.66 0.87 0.28
N ARG A 49 9.33 0.36 -0.75
CA ARG A 49 10.27 -0.77 -0.62
C ARG A 49 11.47 -0.43 0.26
N ALA A 50 12.02 0.77 0.11
CA ALA A 50 13.13 1.23 0.95
C ALA A 50 12.71 1.29 2.43
N ARG A 51 11.47 1.74 2.73
CA ARG A 51 10.93 1.77 4.09
C ARG A 51 10.66 0.37 4.63
N GLU A 52 10.14 -0.53 3.82
CA GLU A 52 9.83 -1.92 4.19
C GLU A 52 11.11 -2.72 4.49
N ALA A 53 12.19 -2.46 3.75
CA ALA A 53 13.49 -3.12 3.95
C ALA A 53 14.14 -2.78 5.31
N GLN A 54 13.78 -1.65 5.93
CA GLN A 54 14.29 -1.28 7.26
C GLN A 54 13.64 -2.10 8.37
N MET A 55 12.35 -2.36 8.25
CA MET A 55 11.55 -3.09 9.22
C MET A 55 10.26 -3.55 8.57
N ALA A 56 9.99 -4.85 8.65
CA ALA A 56 8.76 -5.46 8.20
C ALA A 56 7.52 -4.78 8.82
N THR A 57 6.48 -4.58 8.01
CA THR A 57 5.26 -3.86 8.42
C THR A 57 4.03 -4.76 8.60
N GLY A 58 4.25 -6.08 8.67
CA GLY A 58 3.20 -7.03 9.04
C GLY A 58 2.76 -6.84 10.49
N MET A 59 1.44 -6.95 10.72
CA MET A 59 0.85 -6.94 12.06
C MET A 59 -0.01 -8.18 12.30
N PRO A 60 -0.21 -8.57 13.57
CA PRO A 60 -1.16 -9.61 13.92
C PRO A 60 -2.56 -9.36 13.38
N GLY A 61 -3.27 -10.44 13.07
CA GLY A 61 -4.60 -10.41 12.47
C GLY A 61 -4.59 -10.39 10.94
N GLY A 62 -3.48 -10.81 10.31
CA GLY A 62 -3.37 -10.93 8.86
C GLY A 62 -3.34 -9.58 8.13
N ILE A 63 -2.63 -8.59 8.69
CA ILE A 63 -2.56 -7.22 8.19
C ILE A 63 -1.14 -6.90 7.69
N GLY A 64 -1.03 -6.27 6.51
CA GLY A 64 0.19 -5.63 6.00
C GLY A 64 0.01 -4.12 5.91
N LEU A 65 0.99 -3.33 6.37
CA LEU A 65 0.94 -1.86 6.41
C LEU A 65 2.12 -1.19 5.66
N PRO A 66 2.31 -1.46 4.35
CA PRO A 66 3.31 -0.75 3.58
C PRO A 66 3.00 0.75 3.60
N HIS A 67 4.00 1.59 3.82
CA HIS A 67 3.83 3.04 3.89
C HIS A 67 5.11 3.78 3.56
N ALA A 68 4.99 5.00 3.02
CA ALA A 68 6.09 5.94 2.91
C ALA A 68 5.59 7.39 2.87
N ARG A 69 6.45 8.31 3.29
CA ARG A 69 6.38 9.71 2.88
C ARG A 69 7.18 9.86 1.60
N SER A 70 6.63 10.52 0.59
CA SER A 70 7.24 10.59 -0.74
C SER A 70 6.88 11.88 -1.45
N GLU A 71 7.81 12.42 -2.23
CA GLU A 71 7.57 13.57 -3.13
C GLU A 71 6.62 13.21 -4.29
N HIS A 72 6.47 11.91 -4.57
CA HIS A 72 5.60 11.38 -5.62
C HIS A 72 4.12 11.33 -5.20
N VAL A 73 3.79 11.64 -3.94
CA VAL A 73 2.42 11.64 -3.42
C VAL A 73 1.90 13.08 -3.33
N THR A 74 0.79 13.37 -4.02
CA THR A 74 0.19 14.71 -4.05
C THR A 74 -0.93 14.87 -3.03
N VAL A 75 -1.61 13.78 -2.68
CA VAL A 75 -2.73 13.77 -1.75
C VAL A 75 -2.53 12.65 -0.73
N PRO A 76 -2.57 12.93 0.59
CA PRO A 76 -2.56 11.89 1.61
C PRO A 76 -3.67 10.88 1.34
N SER A 77 -3.32 9.59 1.27
CA SER A 77 -4.23 8.57 0.77
C SER A 77 -4.07 7.22 1.47
N LEU A 78 -5.18 6.48 1.55
CA LEU A 78 -5.23 5.09 1.99
C LEU A 78 -5.76 4.25 0.84
N ALA A 79 -5.00 3.24 0.40
CA ALA A 79 -5.46 2.22 -0.53
C ALA A 79 -5.52 0.87 0.20
N VAL A 80 -6.57 0.09 -0.06
CA VAL A 80 -6.84 -1.16 0.65
C VAL A 80 -6.94 -2.30 -0.34
N GLY A 81 -6.22 -3.38 -0.05
CA GLY A 81 -6.20 -4.59 -0.83
C GLY A 81 -6.58 -5.79 -0.01
N ARG A 82 -7.47 -6.65 -0.51
CA ARG A 82 -7.63 -8.01 -0.01
C ARG A 82 -6.85 -8.95 -0.91
N VAL A 83 -6.00 -9.78 -0.29
CA VAL A 83 -5.17 -10.80 -0.95
C VAL A 83 -5.61 -12.16 -0.41
N PRO A 84 -6.55 -12.86 -1.06
CA PRO A 84 -7.13 -14.09 -0.51
C PRO A 84 -6.11 -15.21 -0.24
N ALA A 85 -5.04 -15.28 -1.04
CA ALA A 85 -3.96 -16.26 -0.87
C ALA A 85 -3.03 -15.94 0.30
N GLY A 86 -3.09 -14.71 0.82
CA GLY A 86 -2.14 -14.20 1.79
C GLY A 86 -0.76 -13.90 1.19
N VAL A 87 -0.07 -12.90 1.73
CA VAL A 87 1.31 -12.54 1.36
C VAL A 87 2.13 -12.25 2.62
N ASP A 88 3.38 -12.67 2.64
CA ASP A 88 4.25 -12.49 3.81
C ASP A 88 4.71 -11.03 3.95
N PHE A 89 4.20 -10.36 4.98
CA PHE A 89 4.61 -9.03 5.43
C PHE A 89 5.47 -9.06 6.70
N GLY A 90 5.84 -10.24 7.21
CA GLY A 90 6.73 -10.42 8.37
C GLY A 90 6.05 -10.40 9.74
N ALA A 91 4.73 -10.61 9.80
CA ALA A 91 4.01 -10.75 11.07
C ALA A 91 4.29 -12.13 11.72
N PRO A 92 4.31 -12.24 13.07
CA PRO A 92 4.62 -13.48 13.77
C PRO A 92 3.52 -14.55 13.67
N ASP A 93 2.29 -14.16 13.33
CA ASP A 93 1.10 -15.03 13.26
C ASP A 93 0.75 -15.46 11.82
N GLY A 94 1.56 -15.08 10.83
CA GLY A 94 1.46 -15.56 9.45
C GLY A 94 1.22 -14.48 8.40
N PRO A 95 0.77 -14.86 7.20
CA PRO A 95 0.66 -13.96 6.07
C PRO A 95 -0.50 -12.97 6.21
N ALA A 96 -0.36 -11.80 5.57
CA ALA A 96 -1.39 -10.78 5.50
C ALA A 96 -2.39 -11.08 4.39
N THR A 97 -3.69 -11.03 4.72
CA THR A 97 -4.79 -11.12 3.75
C THR A 97 -5.46 -9.76 3.49
N LEU A 98 -5.16 -8.77 4.33
CA LEU A 98 -5.54 -7.37 4.15
C LEU A 98 -4.28 -6.52 4.13
N VAL A 99 -4.14 -5.69 3.10
CA VAL A 99 -3.02 -4.76 2.92
C VAL A 99 -3.57 -3.35 2.90
N PHE A 100 -3.01 -2.48 3.75
CA PHE A 100 -3.41 -1.08 3.87
C PHE A 100 -2.20 -0.22 3.52
N LEU A 101 -2.12 0.24 2.27
CA LEU A 101 -1.07 1.12 1.81
C LEU A 101 -1.37 2.56 2.26
N ILE A 102 -0.48 3.15 3.05
CA ILE A 102 -0.56 4.54 3.50
C ILE A 102 0.42 5.39 2.70
N ALA A 103 -0.10 6.33 1.92
CA ALA A 103 0.67 7.26 1.10
C ALA A 103 0.59 8.67 1.70
N ALA A 104 1.75 9.27 1.98
CA ALA A 104 1.82 10.64 2.51
C ALA A 104 2.78 11.50 1.67
N PRO A 105 2.47 12.78 1.40
CA PRO A 105 3.44 13.72 0.84
C PRO A 105 4.65 13.90 1.77
N ALA A 106 5.84 14.11 1.17
CA ALA A 106 7.08 14.43 1.88
C ALA A 106 7.12 15.88 2.38
#